data_AF-A0A7J9ZYK5-F1
#
_entry.id   AF-A0A7J9ZYK5-F1
#
_cell.length_a   1.000
_cell.length_b   1.000
_cell.length_c   1.000
_cell.angle_alpha   90.00
_cell.angle_beta   90.00
_cell.angle_gamma   90.00
#
_symmetry.space_group_name_H-M   'P 1'
#
loop_
_entity.id
_entity.type
_entity.pdbx_description
1 polymer ?
#
loop_
_entity_poly.entity_id
_entity_poly.type
_entity_poly.pdbx_seq_one_letter_code
_entity_poly.pdbx_strand_id
1 'polypeptide(L)'
;MTEPRPGEPEPEEPGHDGADPGEAAEERESVEDAWEARLRRTPDPLPPPPGKFDRIRRAARARRRARGLGAGATAALAIAALLTAPTLLRTGGFDTVDVGPPVAGSPSSGAPALPPRHATESSEVVPTPPARGTRTSPDGPSARPSGPDAARNSGPSVPLCGTERLTATMTEPVLGTAYGSRTAELVLTNGSPGSCLIAGYPALALLDGERTAIDTETAPATTPMAERLVLAPGEAVRAVLSWTTVPEADELLGCFPVPAWLRVRPPGGLSWLETGWRGQEVCRHGRVELGPLRPSP
;
A
#
# COMPACT_ATOMS: atom_id res chain seq x y z
N MET A 1 -38.60 -24.23 33.50
CA MET A 1 -38.66 -24.23 34.98
C MET A 1 -37.63 -25.24 35.44
N THR A 2 -36.44 -24.75 35.76
CA THR A 2 -35.28 -25.58 36.15
C THR A 2 -34.97 -25.23 37.59
N GLU A 3 -35.10 -26.22 38.47
CA GLU A 3 -34.80 -26.10 39.91
C GLU A 3 -33.31 -25.81 40.15
N PRO A 4 -32.97 -24.90 41.08
CA PRO A 4 -31.60 -24.69 41.51
C PRO A 4 -31.16 -25.77 42.52
N ARG A 5 -29.95 -26.30 42.33
CA ARG A 5 -29.27 -27.24 43.23
C ARG A 5 -28.80 -26.53 44.51
N PRO A 6 -29.09 -27.08 45.71
CA PRO A 6 -28.54 -26.57 46.97
C PRO A 6 -27.20 -27.26 47.30
N GLY A 7 -26.20 -26.47 47.71
CA GLY A 7 -25.04 -26.98 48.44
C GLY A 7 -23.67 -26.80 47.78
N GLU A 8 -23.35 -25.62 47.27
CA GLU A 8 -21.96 -25.25 46.99
C GLU A 8 -21.38 -24.50 48.20
N PRO A 9 -20.28 -24.97 48.81
CA PRO A 9 -19.65 -24.30 49.95
C PRO A 9 -19.02 -22.98 49.50
N GLU A 10 -19.31 -21.91 50.26
CA GLU A 10 -18.69 -20.60 50.07
C GLU A 10 -17.16 -20.71 50.19
N PRO A 11 -16.39 -20.17 49.22
CA PRO A 11 -14.95 -20.10 49.34
C PRO A 11 -14.58 -19.10 50.43
N GLU A 12 -13.86 -19.57 51.45
CA GLU A 12 -13.23 -18.74 52.48
C GLU A 12 -12.36 -17.66 51.82
N GLU A 13 -12.67 -16.40 52.08
CA GLU A 13 -11.87 -15.27 51.62
C GLU A 13 -10.50 -15.31 52.32
N PRO A 14 -9.39 -15.39 51.57
CA PRO A 14 -8.07 -15.30 52.17
C PRO A 14 -7.86 -13.89 52.73
N GLY A 15 -7.58 -13.84 54.03
CA GLY A 15 -7.28 -12.62 54.78
C GLY A 15 -6.22 -11.78 54.07
N HIS A 16 -6.62 -10.57 53.69
CA HIS A 16 -5.76 -9.58 53.07
C HIS A 16 -4.91 -8.93 54.17
N ASP A 17 -3.78 -9.55 54.49
CA ASP A 17 -2.73 -8.93 55.30
C ASP A 17 -2.31 -7.62 54.62
N GLY A 18 -2.53 -6.50 55.32
CA GLY A 18 -2.31 -5.15 54.82
C GLY A 18 -0.84 -4.93 54.48
N ALA A 19 -0.50 -5.10 53.21
CA ALA A 19 0.73 -4.56 52.63
C ALA A 19 0.62 -3.04 52.61
N ASP A 20 1.59 -2.38 53.24
CA ASP A 20 1.74 -0.93 53.28
C ASP A 20 1.73 -0.35 51.85
N PRO A 21 0.76 0.50 51.49
CA PRO A 21 0.63 1.02 50.12
C PRO A 21 1.81 1.91 49.69
N GLY A 22 2.71 2.28 50.60
CA GLY A 22 3.92 3.04 50.28
C GLY A 22 4.98 2.23 49.52
N GLU A 23 5.17 0.96 49.88
CA GLU A 23 6.30 0.16 49.36
C GLU A 23 6.05 -0.33 47.92
N ALA A 24 4.78 -0.62 47.59
CA ALA A 24 4.41 -1.07 46.24
C ALA A 24 4.47 0.04 45.17
N ALA A 25 4.50 1.31 45.57
CA ALA A 25 4.63 2.44 44.65
C ALA A 25 6.08 2.64 44.21
N GLU A 26 7.05 2.56 45.13
CA GLU A 26 8.47 2.71 44.83
C GLU A 26 9.02 1.56 43.96
N GLU A 27 8.55 0.33 44.16
CA GLU A 27 8.96 -0.79 43.29
C GLU A 27 8.46 -0.63 41.84
N ARG A 28 7.29 -0.03 41.62
CA ARG A 28 6.74 0.16 40.28
C ARG A 28 7.52 1.20 39.46
N GLU A 29 7.92 2.29 40.09
CA GLU A 29 8.69 3.36 39.43
C GLU A 29 10.08 2.87 39.00
N SER A 30 10.72 2.04 39.84
CA SER A 30 12.01 1.39 39.52
C SER A 30 11.94 0.45 38.31
N VAL A 31 10.84 -0.29 38.14
CA VAL A 31 10.66 -1.22 37.01
C VAL A 31 10.44 -0.47 35.69
N GLU A 32 9.68 0.62 35.70
CA GLU A 32 9.46 1.46 34.50
C GLU A 32 10.75 2.15 34.05
N ASP A 33 11.52 2.72 34.99
CA ASP A 33 12.83 3.32 34.70
C ASP A 33 13.84 2.30 34.16
N ALA A 34 13.86 1.08 34.72
CA ALA A 34 14.71 0.01 34.22
C ALA A 34 14.32 -0.43 32.80
N TRP A 35 13.02 -0.42 32.47
CA TRP A 35 12.52 -0.71 31.13
C TRP A 35 12.83 0.40 30.14
N GLU A 36 12.63 1.66 30.50
CA GLU A 36 13.02 2.80 29.66
C GLU A 36 14.53 2.81 29.37
N ALA A 37 15.36 2.58 30.39
CA ALA A 37 16.80 2.48 30.24
C ALA A 37 17.20 1.34 29.28
N ARG A 38 16.44 0.24 29.27
CA ARG A 38 16.68 -0.89 28.36
C ARG A 38 16.24 -0.58 26.92
N LEU A 39 15.12 0.12 26.74
CA LEU A 39 14.65 0.55 25.41
C LEU A 39 15.55 1.62 24.77
N ARG A 40 16.17 2.48 25.59
CA ARG A 40 17.12 3.50 25.13
C ARG A 40 18.50 2.93 24.78
N ARG A 41 18.83 1.69 25.18
CA ARG A 41 20.03 1.00 24.68
C ARG A 41 19.78 0.61 23.23
N THR A 42 20.09 1.53 22.32
CA THR A 42 20.28 1.19 20.91
C THR A 42 21.28 0.03 20.83
N PRO A 43 20.89 -1.12 20.26
CA PRO A 43 21.80 -2.24 20.14
C PRO A 43 23.07 -1.79 19.42
N ASP A 44 24.22 -2.16 19.97
CA ASP A 44 25.50 -1.86 19.33
C ASP A 44 25.46 -2.37 17.89
N PRO A 45 25.77 -1.50 16.90
CA PRO A 45 25.69 -1.89 15.52
C PRO A 45 26.59 -3.09 15.29
N LEU A 46 26.01 -4.18 14.78
CA LEU A 46 26.75 -5.38 14.45
C LEU A 46 27.96 -5.03 13.58
N PRO A 47 29.14 -5.62 13.86
CA PRO A 47 30.31 -5.40 13.03
C PRO A 47 29.97 -5.79 11.59
N PRO A 48 30.34 -4.96 10.60
CA PRO A 48 29.99 -5.23 9.22
C PRO A 48 30.59 -6.57 8.77
N PRO A 49 29.84 -7.39 8.02
CA PRO A 49 30.38 -8.62 7.48
C PRO A 49 31.56 -8.29 6.56
N PRO A 50 32.71 -8.98 6.67
CA PRO A 50 33.86 -8.73 5.82
C PRO A 50 33.50 -9.00 4.36
N GLY A 51 33.80 -8.06 3.45
CA GLY A 51 33.67 -8.28 1.99
C GLY A 51 32.92 -7.18 1.22
N LYS A 52 32.04 -7.60 0.28
CA LYS A 52 31.49 -6.79 -0.83
C LYS A 52 30.84 -5.45 -0.42
N PHE A 53 30.46 -5.28 0.84
CA PHE A 53 29.84 -4.05 1.34
C PHE A 53 30.76 -2.83 1.36
N ASP A 54 32.09 -3.02 1.40
CA ASP A 54 33.03 -1.88 1.37
C ASP A 54 33.04 -1.16 0.03
N ARG A 55 32.76 -1.86 -1.08
CA ARG A 55 32.60 -1.24 -2.40
C ARG A 55 31.32 -0.40 -2.45
N ILE A 56 30.22 -0.94 -1.91
CA ILE A 56 28.93 -0.26 -1.85
C ILE A 56 29.03 1.01 -0.97
N ARG A 57 29.69 0.93 0.20
CA ARG A 57 29.92 2.08 1.08
C ARG A 57 30.80 3.15 0.45
N ARG A 58 31.88 2.76 -0.25
CA ARG A 58 32.73 3.70 -0.98
C ARG A 58 31.95 4.42 -2.09
N ALA A 59 31.13 3.70 -2.85
CA ALA A 59 30.27 4.29 -3.87
C ALA A 59 29.22 5.25 -3.27
N ALA A 60 28.59 4.87 -2.14
CA ALA A 60 27.61 5.72 -1.47
C ALA A 60 28.23 7.01 -0.89
N ARG A 61 29.42 6.94 -0.29
CA ARG A 61 30.15 8.13 0.20
C ARG A 61 30.57 9.06 -0.94
N ALA A 62 30.99 8.52 -2.09
CA ALA A 62 31.30 9.31 -3.28
C ALA A 62 30.07 10.09 -3.81
N ARG A 63 28.90 9.45 -3.84
CA ARG A 63 27.63 10.09 -4.26
C ARG A 63 27.20 11.23 -3.32
N ARG A 64 27.37 11.08 -2.00
CA ARG A 64 27.03 12.16 -1.05
C ARG A 64 27.95 13.37 -1.21
N ARG A 65 29.24 13.17 -1.45
CA ARG A 65 30.19 14.27 -1.71
C ARG A 65 29.89 15.00 -3.02
N ALA A 66 29.46 14.29 -4.06
CA ALA A 66 29.06 14.91 -5.32
C ALA A 66 27.81 15.80 -5.19
N ARG A 67 26.85 15.45 -4.33
CA ARG A 67 25.62 16.24 -4.12
C ARG A 67 25.83 17.48 -3.24
N GLY A 68 26.82 17.47 -2.34
CA GLY A 68 27.09 18.61 -1.45
C GLY A 68 27.64 19.87 -2.14
N LEU A 69 28.15 19.76 -3.37
CA LEU A 69 28.72 20.90 -4.11
C LEU A 69 27.71 21.60 -5.03
N GLY A 70 26.50 21.05 -5.23
CA GLY A 70 25.50 21.60 -6.16
C GLY A 70 24.37 22.42 -5.54
N ALA A 71 24.17 22.36 -4.22
CA ALA A 71 22.99 22.93 -3.55
C ALA A 71 23.20 24.36 -2.97
N GLY A 72 24.39 24.93 -3.09
CA GLY A 72 24.74 26.22 -2.46
C GLY A 72 24.56 27.48 -3.32
N ALA A 73 24.14 27.37 -4.59
CA ALA A 73 24.24 28.49 -5.54
C ALA A 73 22.91 29.16 -5.94
N THR A 74 21.74 28.67 -5.51
CA THR A 74 20.43 29.17 -6.01
C THR A 74 19.52 29.82 -4.96
N ALA A 75 20.04 30.20 -3.79
CA ALA A 75 19.24 30.84 -2.74
C ALA A 75 19.36 32.39 -2.66
N ALA A 76 20.17 33.03 -3.52
CA ALA A 76 20.48 34.45 -3.40
C ALA A 76 19.75 35.39 -4.40
N LEU A 77 18.90 34.88 -5.31
CA LEU A 77 18.32 35.71 -6.39
C LEU A 77 16.80 35.94 -6.33
N ALA A 78 16.08 35.45 -5.31
CA ALA A 78 14.62 35.55 -5.25
C ALA A 78 14.07 36.63 -4.29
N ILE A 79 14.92 37.43 -3.62
CA ILE A 79 14.47 38.42 -2.61
C ILE A 79 14.35 39.85 -3.19
N ALA A 80 14.79 40.11 -4.43
CA ALA A 80 14.85 41.48 -4.96
C ALA A 80 13.60 41.97 -5.74
N ALA A 81 12.56 41.15 -5.94
CA ALA A 81 11.49 41.47 -6.90
C ALA A 81 10.10 41.79 -6.30
N LEU A 82 9.98 42.01 -4.98
CA LEU A 82 8.67 42.20 -4.31
C LEU A 82 8.39 43.61 -3.77
N LEU A 83 9.19 44.63 -4.12
CA LEU A 83 9.06 45.97 -3.53
C LEU A 83 8.57 47.09 -4.46
N THR A 84 8.03 46.79 -5.65
CA THR A 84 7.49 47.86 -6.52
C THR A 84 6.24 47.45 -7.30
N ALA A 85 5.07 47.47 -6.65
CA ALA A 85 3.80 47.73 -7.34
C ALA A 85 2.79 48.34 -6.34
N PRO A 86 2.44 49.63 -6.49
CA PRO A 86 1.54 50.32 -5.57
C PRO A 86 0.06 50.04 -5.88
N THR A 87 -0.70 50.03 -4.78
CA THR A 87 -2.14 50.24 -4.64
C THR A 87 -2.79 51.12 -5.71
N LEU A 88 -3.80 50.58 -6.39
CA LEU A 88 -4.96 51.37 -6.83
C LEU A 88 -6.24 50.62 -6.50
N LEU A 89 -7.12 51.36 -5.83
CA LEU A 89 -8.40 50.99 -5.28
C LEU A 89 -9.36 50.48 -6.37
N ARG A 90 -10.20 49.49 -6.01
CA ARG A 90 -11.56 49.43 -6.55
C ARG A 90 -12.54 48.91 -5.51
N THR A 91 -13.14 49.86 -4.81
CA THR A 91 -14.42 49.72 -4.12
C THR A 91 -15.54 49.51 -5.13
N GLY A 92 -16.48 48.60 -4.85
CA GLY A 92 -17.83 48.69 -5.40
C GLY A 92 -18.49 47.35 -5.71
N GLY A 93 -19.67 47.14 -5.13
CA GLY A 93 -20.71 46.28 -5.70
C GLY A 93 -21.12 45.11 -4.82
N PHE A 94 -22.02 45.35 -3.87
CA PHE A 94 -22.87 44.31 -3.30
C PHE A 94 -24.07 44.17 -4.24
N ASP A 95 -24.15 43.08 -4.98
CA ASP A 95 -25.38 42.71 -5.70
C ASP A 95 -26.02 41.51 -5.00
N THR A 96 -27.20 41.79 -4.47
CA THR A 96 -28.17 40.84 -3.91
C THR A 96 -28.58 39.83 -4.97
N VAL A 97 -28.38 38.54 -4.68
CA VAL A 97 -28.92 37.45 -5.52
C VAL A 97 -30.40 37.26 -5.18
N ASP A 98 -31.24 37.64 -6.13
CA ASP A 98 -32.68 37.39 -6.18
C ASP A 98 -32.93 35.88 -6.41
N VAL A 99 -33.73 35.26 -5.54
CA VAL A 99 -34.08 33.84 -5.58
C VAL A 99 -35.42 33.70 -6.31
N GLY A 100 -35.38 33.36 -7.59
CA GLY A 100 -36.56 33.00 -8.38
C GLY A 100 -37.00 31.54 -8.17
N PRO A 101 -38.32 31.23 -8.24
CA PRO A 101 -38.84 29.88 -8.01
C PRO A 101 -38.62 28.92 -9.21
N PRO A 102 -38.62 27.59 -8.98
CA PRO A 102 -38.32 26.60 -10.02
C PRO A 102 -39.48 26.42 -11.01
N VAL A 103 -39.20 26.60 -12.30
CA VAL A 103 -40.11 26.24 -13.39
C VAL A 103 -39.76 24.82 -13.86
N ALA A 104 -40.75 23.95 -13.82
CA ALA A 104 -40.70 22.60 -14.36
C ALA A 104 -40.60 22.61 -15.90
N GLY A 105 -39.74 21.75 -16.47
CA GLY A 105 -39.66 21.53 -17.91
C GLY A 105 -38.74 20.36 -18.28
N SER A 106 -39.34 19.20 -18.54
CA SER A 106 -38.73 18.05 -19.26
C SER A 106 -38.78 18.30 -20.78
N PRO A 107 -38.42 17.30 -21.61
CA PRO A 107 -37.08 16.86 -21.98
C PRO A 107 -36.77 17.25 -23.45
N SER A 108 -35.49 17.32 -23.85
CA SER A 108 -35.16 17.38 -25.28
C SER A 108 -33.97 16.51 -25.64
N SER A 109 -34.29 15.59 -26.55
CA SER A 109 -33.42 14.70 -27.29
C SER A 109 -32.56 15.51 -28.26
N GLY A 110 -31.26 15.23 -28.30
CA GLY A 110 -30.34 15.92 -29.20
C GLY A 110 -28.98 15.24 -29.28
N ALA A 111 -28.89 14.16 -30.06
CA ALA A 111 -27.62 13.80 -30.70
C ALA A 111 -27.33 14.85 -31.79
N PRO A 112 -26.07 15.30 -31.97
CA PRO A 112 -25.33 14.78 -33.13
C PRO A 112 -23.78 14.81 -33.02
N ALA A 113 -23.19 14.13 -34.02
CA ALA A 113 -21.95 14.44 -34.72
C ALA A 113 -20.59 13.97 -34.14
N LEU A 114 -20.11 12.88 -34.74
CA LEU A 114 -18.71 12.46 -34.85
C LEU A 114 -17.83 13.52 -35.55
N PRO A 115 -16.61 13.81 -35.05
CA PRO A 115 -15.54 14.42 -35.83
C PRO A 115 -14.57 13.38 -36.47
N PRO A 116 -13.75 13.80 -37.45
CA PRO A 116 -13.24 12.96 -38.53
C PRO A 116 -11.98 12.15 -38.21
N ARG A 117 -11.82 11.08 -38.99
CA ARG A 117 -10.61 10.27 -39.10
C ARG A 117 -9.50 11.08 -39.78
N HIS A 118 -8.41 11.35 -39.07
CA HIS A 118 -7.14 11.72 -39.68
C HIS A 118 -6.28 10.47 -39.82
N ALA A 119 -6.13 10.02 -41.07
CA ALA A 119 -5.03 9.16 -41.48
C ALA A 119 -3.77 10.05 -41.58
N THR A 120 -2.67 9.63 -40.96
CA THR A 120 -1.33 10.11 -41.32
C THR A 120 -0.41 8.90 -41.37
N GLU A 121 0.22 8.79 -42.53
CA GLU A 121 1.16 7.78 -42.97
C GLU A 121 2.46 7.75 -42.14
N SER A 122 3.06 6.56 -42.13
CA SER A 122 4.47 6.29 -42.38
C SER A 122 5.54 6.93 -41.47
N SER A 123 6.11 6.09 -40.60
CA SER A 123 7.57 5.88 -40.62
C SER A 123 7.91 4.54 -39.97
N GLU A 124 8.12 3.58 -40.85
CA GLU A 124 8.80 2.31 -40.62
C GLU A 124 10.29 2.61 -40.37
N VAL A 125 10.78 2.32 -39.17
CA VAL A 125 12.22 2.24 -38.89
C VAL A 125 12.49 0.88 -38.27
N VAL A 126 13.09 0.02 -39.09
CA VAL A 126 13.60 -1.31 -38.77
C VAL A 126 14.94 -1.15 -38.03
N PRO A 127 15.10 -1.62 -36.77
CA PRO A 127 16.40 -1.84 -36.20
C PRO A 127 16.89 -3.27 -36.50
N THR A 128 17.98 -3.32 -37.26
CA THR A 128 18.83 -4.47 -37.59
C THR A 128 19.33 -5.23 -36.34
N PRO A 129 19.22 -6.57 -36.29
CA PRO A 129 19.85 -7.38 -35.24
C PRO A 129 21.35 -7.61 -35.53
N PRO A 130 22.26 -7.38 -34.56
CA PRO A 130 23.66 -7.76 -34.72
C PRO A 130 23.89 -9.27 -34.54
N ALA A 131 24.47 -9.84 -35.59
CA ALA A 131 25.48 -10.90 -35.64
C ALA A 131 25.42 -12.07 -34.64
N ARG A 132 24.97 -13.19 -35.22
CA ARG A 132 25.27 -14.60 -34.91
C ARG A 132 26.73 -14.82 -34.48
N GLY A 133 26.94 -15.15 -33.20
CA GLY A 133 28.19 -15.69 -32.68
C GLY A 133 28.13 -17.22 -32.61
N THR A 134 28.74 -17.88 -33.59
CA THR A 134 29.08 -19.31 -33.58
C THR A 134 30.07 -19.60 -32.45
N ARG A 135 29.66 -20.38 -31.45
CA ARG A 135 30.61 -21.08 -30.57
C ARG A 135 30.53 -22.58 -30.82
N THR A 136 31.64 -23.07 -31.34
CA THR A 136 32.04 -24.44 -31.55
C THR A 136 32.06 -25.22 -30.23
N SER A 137 31.49 -26.42 -30.26
CA SER A 137 31.65 -27.48 -29.24
C SER A 137 33.12 -27.82 -28.96
N PRO A 138 33.40 -28.30 -27.75
CA PRO A 138 34.24 -29.49 -27.60
C PRO A 138 33.39 -30.64 -27.06
N ASP A 139 33.29 -31.70 -27.85
CA ASP A 139 32.82 -33.02 -27.46
C ASP A 139 33.60 -33.55 -26.25
N GLY A 140 32.86 -33.98 -25.23
CA GLY A 140 33.37 -34.78 -24.12
C GLY A 140 32.32 -35.82 -23.74
N PRO A 141 32.52 -37.11 -24.06
CA PRO A 141 31.58 -38.17 -23.69
C PRO A 141 31.76 -38.52 -22.22
N SER A 142 31.05 -37.81 -21.33
CA SER A 142 30.94 -38.19 -19.92
C SER A 142 29.63 -38.95 -19.73
N ALA A 143 29.72 -40.28 -19.75
CA ALA A 143 28.64 -41.20 -19.42
C ALA A 143 28.09 -40.86 -18.02
N ARG A 144 26.83 -40.40 -17.98
CA ARG A 144 26.07 -40.20 -16.75
C ARG A 144 25.21 -41.44 -16.54
N PRO A 145 25.22 -42.06 -15.35
CA PRO A 145 24.42 -43.25 -15.09
C PRO A 145 22.93 -42.90 -15.22
N SER A 146 22.25 -43.63 -16.10
CA SER A 146 20.79 -43.68 -16.21
C SER A 146 20.22 -44.26 -14.93
N GLY A 147 20.01 -43.39 -13.94
CA GLY A 147 19.15 -43.70 -12.80
C GLY A 147 17.71 -43.83 -13.31
N PRO A 148 16.93 -44.82 -12.82
CA PRO A 148 15.55 -44.99 -13.25
C PRO A 148 14.78 -43.69 -13.00
N ASP A 149 14.12 -43.21 -14.04
CA ASP A 149 13.19 -42.09 -14.00
C ASP A 149 12.14 -42.37 -12.92
N ALA A 150 12.39 -41.85 -11.72
CA ALA A 150 11.36 -41.62 -10.74
C ALA A 150 10.45 -40.56 -11.35
N ALA A 151 9.50 -41.02 -12.16
CA ALA A 151 8.29 -40.31 -12.54
C ALA A 151 7.60 -39.93 -11.23
N ARG A 152 8.02 -38.80 -10.65
CA ARG A 152 7.37 -38.19 -9.51
C ARG A 152 5.96 -37.90 -9.97
N ASN A 153 5.05 -38.68 -9.41
CA ASN A 153 3.62 -38.61 -9.56
C ASN A 153 3.17 -37.18 -9.18
N SER A 154 3.32 -36.26 -10.13
CA SER A 154 2.94 -34.87 -9.99
C SER A 154 1.47 -34.86 -10.30
N GLY A 155 0.66 -35.22 -9.30
CA GLY A 155 -0.77 -35.02 -9.38
C GLY A 155 -1.08 -33.58 -9.81
N PRO A 156 -2.27 -33.32 -10.37
CA PRO A 156 -2.61 -32.00 -10.88
C PRO A 156 -2.40 -30.94 -9.80
N SER A 157 -1.38 -30.09 -9.98
CA SER A 157 -1.08 -28.99 -9.07
C SER A 157 -2.05 -27.86 -9.32
N VAL A 158 -2.74 -27.36 -8.29
CA VAL A 158 -3.59 -26.18 -8.40
C VAL A 158 -2.73 -24.98 -8.83
N PRO A 159 -3.05 -24.31 -9.95
CA PRO A 159 -2.27 -23.17 -10.44
C PRO A 159 -2.43 -21.95 -9.51
N LEU A 160 -1.45 -21.04 -9.50
CA LEU A 160 -1.59 -19.76 -8.80
C LEU A 160 -2.70 -18.91 -9.43
N CYS A 161 -3.38 -18.10 -8.62
CA CYS A 161 -4.36 -17.13 -9.13
C CYS A 161 -3.63 -16.01 -9.88
N GLY A 162 -3.70 -16.07 -11.21
CA GLY A 162 -3.27 -14.99 -12.09
C GLY A 162 -4.27 -13.82 -12.08
N THR A 163 -3.79 -12.64 -12.44
CA THR A 163 -4.59 -11.41 -12.56
C THR A 163 -5.78 -11.60 -13.50
N GLU A 164 -5.61 -12.35 -14.59
CA GLU A 164 -6.65 -12.65 -15.57
C GLU A 164 -7.82 -13.50 -15.04
N ARG A 165 -7.65 -14.12 -13.87
CA ARG A 165 -8.66 -14.94 -13.20
C ARG A 165 -9.36 -14.21 -12.08
N LEU A 166 -8.91 -13.02 -11.73
CA LEU A 166 -9.36 -12.29 -10.55
C LEU A 166 -10.06 -10.99 -10.95
N THR A 167 -11.13 -10.67 -10.24
CA THR A 167 -11.69 -9.32 -10.22
C THR A 167 -11.37 -8.68 -8.87
N ALA A 168 -11.15 -7.37 -8.85
CA ALA A 168 -10.90 -6.61 -7.63
C ALA A 168 -12.06 -5.65 -7.38
N THR A 169 -12.53 -5.59 -6.14
CA THR A 169 -13.50 -4.60 -5.68
C THR A 169 -13.07 -4.06 -4.31
N MET A 170 -13.52 -2.85 -3.98
CA MET A 170 -13.26 -2.21 -2.70
C MET A 170 -14.59 -1.85 -2.04
N THR A 171 -14.74 -2.19 -0.76
CA THR A 171 -15.93 -1.85 0.02
C THR A 171 -15.98 -0.35 0.30
N GLU A 172 -17.13 0.14 0.76
CA GLU A 172 -17.19 1.48 1.33
C GLU A 172 -16.29 1.58 2.57
N PRO A 173 -15.50 2.66 2.71
CA PRO A 173 -14.71 2.88 3.90
C PRO A 173 -15.58 3.09 5.13
N VAL A 174 -15.14 2.53 6.25
CA VAL A 174 -15.67 2.78 7.58
C VAL A 174 -14.65 3.53 8.43
N LEU A 175 -15.10 4.10 9.56
CA LEU A 175 -14.21 4.66 10.56
C LEU A 175 -13.36 3.54 11.17
N GLY A 176 -12.05 3.77 11.28
CA GLY A 176 -11.14 2.89 12.00
C GLY A 176 -11.16 3.15 13.50
N THR A 177 -10.29 2.45 14.23
CA THR A 177 -10.19 2.54 15.69
C THR A 177 -9.41 3.76 16.19
N ALA A 178 -8.60 4.38 15.34
CA ALA A 178 -7.80 5.55 15.66
C ALA A 178 -8.47 6.82 15.12
N TYR A 179 -8.19 7.96 15.75
CA TYR A 179 -8.77 9.23 15.31
C TYR A 179 -8.37 9.55 13.87
N GLY A 180 -9.36 9.83 13.03
CA GLY A 180 -9.18 10.10 11.62
C GLY A 180 -8.64 8.92 10.80
N SER A 181 -8.61 7.71 11.36
CA SER A 181 -8.31 6.51 10.58
C SER A 181 -9.54 5.99 9.86
N ARG A 182 -9.30 5.40 8.69
CA ARG A 182 -10.29 4.78 7.84
C ARG A 182 -9.87 3.37 7.53
N THR A 183 -10.84 2.50 7.35
CA THR A 183 -10.62 1.11 6.98
C THR A 183 -11.58 0.69 5.89
N ALA A 184 -11.12 -0.09 4.92
CA ALA A 184 -11.94 -0.73 3.91
C ALA A 184 -11.42 -2.15 3.62
N GLU A 185 -12.23 -2.96 2.95
CA GLU A 185 -11.81 -4.27 2.48
C GLU A 185 -11.58 -4.24 0.97
N LEU A 186 -10.42 -4.72 0.55
CA LEU A 186 -10.15 -5.10 -0.83
C LEU A 186 -10.56 -6.55 -1.01
N VAL A 187 -11.50 -6.82 -1.92
CA VAL A 187 -11.99 -8.16 -2.22
C VAL A 187 -11.46 -8.59 -3.59
N LEU A 188 -10.85 -9.79 -3.63
CA LEU A 188 -10.41 -10.46 -4.86
C LEU A 188 -11.25 -11.70 -5.09
N THR A 189 -11.97 -11.76 -6.20
CA THR A 189 -12.87 -12.88 -6.53
C THR A 189 -12.34 -13.67 -7.72
N ASN A 190 -12.33 -15.01 -7.61
CA ASN A 190 -11.99 -15.89 -8.73
C ASN A 190 -13.13 -15.93 -9.76
N GLY A 191 -12.97 -15.21 -10.87
CA GLY A 191 -13.91 -15.21 -12.00
C GLY A 191 -13.67 -16.32 -13.01
N SER A 192 -12.66 -17.18 -12.82
CA SER A 192 -12.35 -18.28 -13.73
C SER A 192 -13.15 -19.55 -13.40
N PRO A 193 -13.36 -20.46 -14.37
CA PRO A 193 -14.10 -21.71 -14.13
C PRO A 193 -13.32 -22.79 -13.36
N GLY A 194 -12.05 -22.53 -13.01
CA GLY A 194 -11.20 -23.48 -12.29
C GLY A 194 -10.70 -22.92 -10.97
N SER A 195 -10.33 -23.82 -10.05
CA SER A 195 -9.71 -23.40 -8.80
C SER A 195 -8.30 -22.84 -9.00
N CYS A 196 -7.90 -21.91 -8.14
CA CYS A 196 -6.55 -21.37 -8.11
C CYS A 196 -6.05 -21.13 -6.68
N LEU A 197 -4.73 -21.04 -6.49
CA LEU A 197 -4.09 -20.82 -5.20
C LEU A 197 -3.61 -19.37 -5.07
N ILE A 198 -3.91 -18.73 -3.94
CA ILE A 198 -3.45 -17.38 -3.60
C ILE A 198 -2.91 -17.34 -2.17
N ALA A 199 -1.85 -16.56 -1.93
CA ALA A 199 -1.24 -16.46 -0.60
C ALA A 199 -0.38 -15.20 -0.50
N GLY A 200 -0.48 -14.47 0.61
CA GLY A 200 0.40 -13.32 0.87
C GLY A 200 -0.34 -11.99 0.99
N TYR A 201 0.40 -10.94 0.67
CA TYR A 201 -0.06 -9.56 0.64
C TYR A 201 -0.11 -9.12 -0.83
N PRO A 202 -1.24 -8.56 -1.31
CA PRO A 202 -1.24 -7.93 -2.62
C PRO A 202 -0.29 -6.72 -2.62
N ALA A 203 0.28 -6.38 -3.77
CA ALA A 203 0.93 -5.07 -3.90
C ALA A 203 -0.12 -4.03 -4.31
N LEU A 204 -0.01 -2.81 -3.80
CA LEU A 204 -0.94 -1.72 -4.07
C LEU A 204 -0.22 -0.52 -4.68
N ALA A 205 -0.97 0.26 -5.45
CA ALA A 205 -0.59 1.62 -5.85
C ALA A 205 -1.87 2.45 -5.98
N LEU A 206 -1.83 3.70 -5.50
CA LEU A 206 -2.90 4.66 -5.68
C LEU A 206 -2.70 5.39 -7.00
N LEU A 207 -3.79 5.70 -7.70
CA LEU A 207 -3.77 6.55 -8.89
C LEU A 207 -4.74 7.71 -8.73
N ASP A 208 -4.42 8.83 -9.36
CA ASP A 208 -5.30 9.99 -9.48
C ASP A 208 -6.39 9.79 -10.55
N GLY A 209 -7.19 10.83 -10.79
CA GLY A 209 -8.28 10.82 -11.79
C GLY A 209 -7.82 10.56 -13.23
N GLU A 210 -6.57 10.88 -13.56
CA GLU A 210 -5.97 10.66 -14.87
C GLU A 210 -5.27 9.30 -15.00
N ARG A 211 -5.36 8.46 -13.95
CA ARG A 211 -4.65 7.18 -13.80
C ARG A 211 -3.13 7.33 -13.71
N THR A 212 -2.65 8.50 -13.28
CA THR A 212 -1.24 8.71 -12.96
C THR A 212 -0.95 8.16 -11.57
N ALA A 213 0.20 7.48 -11.43
CA ALA A 213 0.60 6.90 -10.16
C ALA A 213 0.88 7.99 -9.12
N ILE A 214 0.27 7.85 -7.95
CA ILE A 214 0.54 8.64 -6.76
C ILE A 214 1.63 7.90 -5.97
N ASP A 215 2.58 8.64 -5.39
CA ASP A 215 3.56 8.02 -4.50
C ASP A 215 2.82 7.35 -3.34
N THR A 216 3.00 6.03 -3.21
CA THR A 216 2.20 5.19 -2.32
C THR A 216 3.13 4.35 -1.48
N GLU A 217 3.14 4.57 -0.17
CA GLU A 217 3.83 3.69 0.77
C GLU A 217 2.87 2.58 1.23
N THR A 218 3.06 1.36 0.73
CA THR A 218 2.33 0.20 1.27
C THR A 218 3.12 -0.43 2.41
N ALA A 219 2.56 -0.43 3.61
CA ALA A 219 3.12 -1.09 4.77
C ALA A 219 2.30 -2.34 5.13
N PRO A 220 2.90 -3.52 5.34
CA PRO A 220 2.16 -4.66 5.87
C PRO A 220 1.68 -4.33 7.29
N ALA A 221 0.41 -4.59 7.56
CA ALA A 221 -0.12 -4.54 8.91
C ALA A 221 0.62 -5.54 9.80
N THR A 222 0.75 -5.25 11.10
CA THR A 222 1.48 -6.07 12.10
C THR A 222 0.82 -7.43 12.42
N THR A 223 -0.13 -7.88 11.60
CA THR A 223 -0.96 -9.06 11.80
C THR A 223 -0.24 -10.36 11.36
N PRO A 224 -0.71 -11.56 11.79
CA PRO A 224 0.04 -12.80 11.60
C PRO A 224 0.13 -13.22 10.12
N MET A 225 1.08 -14.12 9.84
CA MET A 225 1.44 -14.60 8.50
C MET A 225 0.24 -14.89 7.59
N ALA A 226 0.41 -14.58 6.31
CA ALA A 226 -0.56 -14.92 5.28
C ALA A 226 -0.65 -16.44 5.07
N GLU A 227 -1.87 -16.94 4.95
CA GLU A 227 -2.16 -18.34 4.67
C GLU A 227 -2.23 -18.61 3.16
N ARG A 228 -2.06 -19.88 2.78
CA ARG A 228 -2.33 -20.33 1.41
C ARG A 228 -3.80 -20.70 1.30
N LEU A 229 -4.49 -20.07 0.36
CA LEU A 229 -5.92 -20.21 0.13
C LEU A 229 -6.16 -20.77 -1.27
N VAL A 230 -7.05 -21.74 -1.41
CA VAL A 230 -7.52 -22.24 -2.70
C VAL A 230 -8.88 -21.63 -2.94
N LEU A 231 -9.06 -20.93 -4.06
CA LEU A 231 -10.32 -20.29 -4.45
C LEU A 231 -10.99 -21.13 -5.51
N ALA A 232 -12.17 -21.67 -5.21
CA ALA A 232 -13.07 -22.21 -6.22
C ALA A 232 -13.64 -21.09 -7.12
N PRO A 233 -14.28 -21.42 -8.24
CA PRO A 233 -14.99 -20.45 -9.07
C PRO A 233 -16.02 -19.67 -8.25
N GLY A 234 -15.96 -18.34 -8.30
CA GLY A 234 -16.84 -17.43 -7.56
C GLY A 234 -16.43 -17.18 -6.10
N GLU A 235 -15.47 -17.93 -5.54
CA GLU A 235 -14.97 -17.65 -4.19
C GLU A 235 -14.10 -16.40 -4.14
N ALA A 236 -14.09 -15.76 -2.98
CA ALA A 236 -13.40 -14.51 -2.75
C ALA A 236 -12.50 -14.54 -1.51
N VAL A 237 -11.46 -13.73 -1.57
CA VAL A 237 -10.60 -13.39 -0.42
C VAL A 237 -10.63 -11.90 -0.22
N ARG A 238 -10.35 -11.48 1.01
CA ARG A 238 -10.26 -10.07 1.37
C ARG A 238 -8.95 -9.73 2.04
N ALA A 239 -8.49 -8.51 1.82
CA ALA A 239 -7.43 -7.87 2.57
C ALA A 239 -7.96 -6.56 3.17
N VAL A 240 -7.63 -6.31 4.43
CA VAL A 240 -8.01 -5.06 5.10
C VAL A 240 -7.03 -3.96 4.70
N LEU A 241 -7.54 -2.82 4.29
CA LEU A 241 -6.80 -1.60 4.02
C LEU A 241 -7.06 -0.61 5.16
N SER A 242 -6.02 -0.02 5.72
CA SER A 242 -6.13 1.03 6.74
C SER A 242 -5.27 2.23 6.36
N TRP A 243 -5.83 3.43 6.49
CA TRP A 243 -5.11 4.68 6.25
C TRP A 243 -5.62 5.78 7.18
N THR A 244 -4.99 6.95 7.13
CA THR A 244 -5.42 8.14 7.88
C THR A 244 -5.81 9.26 6.93
N THR A 245 -6.80 10.05 7.33
CA THR A 245 -7.21 11.30 6.69
C THR A 245 -6.76 12.52 7.50
N VAL A 246 -5.84 12.33 8.46
CA VAL A 246 -5.23 13.42 9.24
C VAL A 246 -3.90 13.80 8.61
N PRO A 247 -3.74 15.04 8.12
CA PRO A 247 -2.50 15.49 7.50
C PRO A 247 -1.33 15.57 8.50
N GLU A 248 -0.12 15.30 8.03
CA GLU A 248 1.11 15.63 8.75
C GLU A 248 1.46 17.12 8.65
N ALA A 249 2.47 17.57 9.40
CA ALA A 249 2.85 18.98 9.48
C ALA A 249 3.34 19.56 8.15
N ASP A 250 3.81 18.71 7.23
CA ASP A 250 4.22 19.07 5.87
C ASP A 250 3.10 18.90 4.82
N GLU A 251 1.93 18.40 5.21
CA GLU A 251 0.71 18.29 4.37
C GLU A 251 -0.25 19.47 4.64
N LEU A 252 0.29 20.70 4.70
CA LEU A 252 -0.44 21.91 5.12
C LEU A 252 -1.68 22.26 4.29
N LEU A 253 -1.68 21.86 3.02
CA LEU A 253 -2.79 22.12 2.09
C LEU A 253 -3.83 20.98 2.09
N GLY A 254 -3.63 19.93 2.89
CA GLY A 254 -4.39 18.69 2.83
C GLY A 254 -3.62 17.57 2.12
N CYS A 255 -4.27 16.43 1.99
CA CYS A 255 -3.63 15.19 1.57
C CYS A 255 -3.81 14.97 0.07
N PHE A 256 -2.93 15.61 -0.70
CA PHE A 256 -2.97 15.65 -2.16
C PHE A 256 -1.81 14.88 -2.80
N PRO A 257 -2.01 14.33 -4.01
CA PRO A 257 -3.26 14.27 -4.77
C PRO A 257 -4.29 13.27 -4.18
N VAL A 258 -5.58 13.53 -4.40
CA VAL A 258 -6.66 12.63 -3.96
C VAL A 258 -6.77 11.45 -4.94
N PRO A 259 -6.66 10.19 -4.47
CA PRO A 259 -6.79 9.04 -5.34
C PRO A 259 -8.19 8.86 -5.90
N ALA A 260 -8.28 8.41 -7.15
CA ALA A 260 -9.52 8.00 -7.81
C ALA A 260 -9.54 6.50 -8.13
N TRP A 261 -8.37 5.85 -8.22
CA TRP A 261 -8.25 4.42 -8.51
C TRP A 261 -7.25 3.73 -7.60
N LEU A 262 -7.50 2.44 -7.38
CA LEU A 262 -6.59 1.52 -6.71
C LEU A 262 -6.10 0.49 -7.71
N ARG A 263 -4.78 0.40 -7.86
CA ARG A 263 -4.11 -0.68 -8.58
C ARG A 263 -3.70 -1.77 -7.62
N VAL A 264 -4.04 -3.00 -7.97
CA VAL A 264 -3.78 -4.18 -7.16
C VAL A 264 -3.03 -5.21 -7.96
N ARG A 265 -1.92 -5.74 -7.44
CA ARG A 265 -1.23 -6.88 -8.01
C ARG A 265 -1.33 -8.06 -7.06
N PRO A 266 -2.03 -9.15 -7.45
CA PRO A 266 -2.11 -10.35 -6.63
C PRO A 266 -0.71 -10.90 -6.28
N PRO A 267 -0.55 -11.58 -5.13
CA PRO A 267 0.71 -12.20 -4.78
C PRO A 267 1.19 -13.19 -5.86
N GLY A 268 2.44 -13.03 -6.31
CA GLY A 268 3.00 -13.86 -7.39
C GLY A 268 2.55 -13.50 -8.80
N GLY A 269 1.59 -12.57 -8.95
CA GLY A 269 1.17 -12.03 -10.24
C GLY A 269 2.14 -10.98 -10.78
N LEU A 270 2.17 -10.83 -12.10
CA LEU A 270 2.97 -9.79 -12.79
C LEU A 270 2.13 -8.62 -13.28
N SER A 271 0.82 -8.82 -13.42
CA SER A 271 -0.11 -7.84 -14.00
C SER A 271 -0.97 -7.18 -12.92
N TRP A 272 -1.45 -5.98 -13.21
CA TRP A 272 -2.28 -5.19 -12.30
C TRP A 272 -3.77 -5.33 -12.61
N LEU A 273 -4.58 -5.37 -11.56
CA LEU A 273 -6.02 -5.10 -11.55
C LEU A 273 -6.23 -3.64 -11.18
N GLU A 274 -7.35 -3.07 -11.61
CA GLU A 274 -7.79 -1.73 -11.22
C GLU A 274 -9.21 -1.80 -10.66
N THR A 275 -9.45 -1.08 -9.56
CA THR A 275 -10.78 -0.83 -9.01
C THR A 275 -10.88 0.65 -8.65
N GLY A 276 -12.10 1.20 -8.62
CA GLY A 276 -12.31 2.55 -8.13
C GLY A 276 -11.88 2.68 -6.68
N TRP A 277 -11.17 3.75 -6.36
CA TRP A 277 -10.83 4.09 -4.98
C TRP A 277 -12.01 4.80 -4.34
N ARG A 278 -12.44 4.31 -3.17
CA ARG A 278 -13.56 4.89 -2.41
C ARG A 278 -13.11 5.58 -1.13
N GLY A 279 -11.81 5.53 -0.85
CA GLY A 279 -11.22 5.93 0.44
C GLY A 279 -11.02 7.43 0.65
N GLN A 280 -11.42 8.27 -0.31
CA GLN A 280 -11.14 9.72 -0.31
C GLN A 280 -9.62 9.99 -0.24
N GLU A 281 -9.19 11.02 0.48
CA GLU A 281 -7.79 11.36 0.64
C GLU A 281 -6.99 10.35 1.49
N VAL A 282 -5.68 10.27 1.23
CA VAL A 282 -4.75 9.41 1.97
C VAL A 282 -3.59 10.28 2.44
N CYS A 283 -3.56 10.56 3.74
CA CYS A 283 -2.53 11.37 4.36
C CYS A 283 -1.29 10.55 4.70
N ARG A 284 -0.27 11.23 5.23
CA ARG A 284 1.06 10.67 5.49
C ARG A 284 1.70 10.18 4.20
N HIS A 285 1.68 11.03 3.18
CA HIS A 285 2.34 10.77 1.90
C HIS A 285 1.83 9.50 1.20
N GLY A 286 0.51 9.30 1.19
CA GLY A 286 -0.11 8.15 0.52
C GLY A 286 0.12 6.80 1.22
N ARG A 287 0.38 6.81 2.53
CA ARG A 287 0.66 5.58 3.30
C ARG A 287 -0.62 4.78 3.54
N VAL A 288 -0.60 3.52 3.11
CA VAL A 288 -1.68 2.55 3.30
C VAL A 288 -1.14 1.31 3.99
N GLU A 289 -1.73 0.97 5.13
CA GLU A 289 -1.47 -0.28 5.84
C GLU A 289 -2.36 -1.40 5.28
N LEU A 290 -1.74 -2.54 4.99
CA LEU A 290 -2.36 -3.64 4.28
C LEU A 290 -2.26 -4.94 5.08
N GLY A 291 -3.42 -5.54 5.38
CA GLY A 291 -3.51 -6.87 5.95
C GLY A 291 -3.25 -7.99 4.93
N PRO A 292 -2.92 -9.21 5.40
CA PRO A 292 -2.80 -10.37 4.52
C PRO A 292 -4.16 -10.77 3.95
N LEU A 293 -4.14 -11.50 2.83
CA LEU A 293 -5.37 -12.08 2.28
C LEU A 293 -5.95 -13.14 3.22
N ARG A 294 -7.27 -13.09 3.42
CA ARG A 294 -8.07 -14.00 4.24
C ARG A 294 -9.33 -14.45 3.49
N PRO A 295 -9.89 -15.63 3.79
CA PRO A 295 -11.17 -16.05 3.20
C PRO A 295 -12.26 -15.02 3.43
N SER A 296 -13.00 -14.60 2.40
CA SER A 296 -14.20 -13.77 2.58
C SER A 296 -15.31 -14.58 3.28
N PRO A 297 -16.09 -13.99 4.20
CA PRO A 297 -17.31 -14.63 4.71
C PRO A 297 -18.36 -14.78 3.62
#